data_AF-A0A2S7S043-F1
#
_entry.id   AF-A0A2S7S043-F1
#
_cell.length_a   1.000
_cell.length_b   1.000
_cell.length_c   1.000
_cell.angle_alpha   90.00
_cell.angle_beta   90.00
_cell.angle_gamma   90.00
#
_symmetry.space_group_name_H-M   'P 1'
#
loop_
_entity.id
_entity.type
_entity.pdbx_description
1 polymer ?
#
loop_
_entity_poly.entity_id
_entity_poly.type
_entity_poly.pdbx_seq_one_letter_code
_entity_poly.pdbx_strand_id
1 'polypeptide(L)' 'MMFNVKARKVGNSISISIPKQYQVEAGSEYVVYKTKNGGLIFTSKIENPFLSDEPFQKDEDEEWQTIAKEEIGKNV' A
#
# COMPACT_ATOMS: atom_id res chain seq x y z
N MET A 1 0.68 7.46 19.92
CA MET A 1 -0.35 8.04 20.82
C MET A 1 -1.71 7.52 20.40
N MET A 2 -2.60 7.20 21.36
CA MET A 2 -3.94 6.69 21.09
C MET A 2 -4.97 7.77 21.36
N PHE A 3 -5.91 7.96 20.42
CA PHE A 3 -7.01 8.93 20.57
C PHE A 3 -8.33 8.19 20.65
N ASN A 4 -9.20 8.63 21.57
CA ASN A 4 -10.58 8.20 21.62
C ASN A 4 -11.40 9.12 20.71
N VAL A 5 -12.10 8.53 19.74
CA VAL A 5 -12.96 9.25 18.80
C VAL A 5 -14.37 8.69 18.87
N LYS A 6 -15.36 9.56 18.69
CA LYS A 6 -16.78 9.16 18.72
C LYS A 6 -17.35 9.16 17.32
N ALA A 7 -17.96 8.04 16.94
CA ALA A 7 -18.72 7.94 15.70
C ALA A 7 -19.98 8.82 15.76
N ARG A 8 -20.30 9.49 14.64
CA ARG A 8 -21.49 10.34 14.53
C ARG A 8 -22.30 9.99 13.28
N LYS A 9 -23.64 10.10 13.39
CA LYS A 9 -24.54 9.95 12.25
C LYS A 9 -24.50 11.21 11.39
N VAL A 10 -24.29 11.05 10.09
CA VAL A 10 -24.32 12.12 9.09
C VAL A 10 -25.23 11.67 7.96
N GLY A 11 -26.44 12.21 7.88
CA GLY A 11 -27.46 11.74 6.94
C GLY A 11 -27.77 10.25 7.15
N ASN A 12 -27.53 9.44 6.11
CA ASN A 12 -27.72 7.99 6.13
C ASN A 12 -26.43 7.19 6.42
N SER A 13 -25.36 7.83 6.88
CA SER A 13 -24.07 7.17 7.14
C SER A 13 -23.53 7.44 8.54
N ILE A 14 -22.49 6.68 8.91
CA ILE A 14 -21.70 6.91 10.12
C ILE A 14 -20.34 7.46 9.70
N SER A 15 -19.92 8.52 10.38
CA SER A 15 -18.64 9.18 10.15
C SER A 15 -17.80 9.16 11.44
N ILE A 16 -16.50 8.96 11.28
CA ILE A 16 -15.50 9.04 12.36
C ILE A 16 -14.51 10.15 11.97
N SER A 17 -14.18 11.03 12.92
CA SER A 17 -13.23 12.10 12.69
C SER A 17 -11.81 11.64 12.99
N ILE A 18 -10.89 11.86 12.05
CA ILE A 18 -9.47 11.56 12.22
C ILE A 18 -8.80 12.77 12.91
N PRO A 19 -8.11 12.58 14.05
CA PRO A 19 -7.35 13.64 14.71
C PRO A 19 -6.29 14.26 13.79
N LYS A 20 -6.15 15.59 13.83
CA LYS A 20 -5.20 16.35 12.99
C LYS A 20 -3.74 15.89 13.15
N GLN A 21 -3.38 15.33 14.31
CA GLN A 21 -2.03 14.81 14.57
C GLN A 21 -1.63 13.65 13.66
N TYR A 22 -2.59 12.97 13.02
CA TYR A 22 -2.32 11.94 12.03
C TYR A 22 -2.07 12.50 10.61
N GLN A 23 -2.19 13.83 10.42
CA GLN A 23 -1.81 14.53 9.19
C GLN A 23 -2.44 13.94 7.91
N VAL A 24 -3.65 13.41 8.01
CA VAL A 24 -4.42 12.94 6.86
C VAL A 24 -5.01 14.13 6.12
N GLU A 25 -4.72 14.23 4.82
CA GLU A 25 -5.23 15.29 3.96
C GLU A 25 -6.70 15.07 3.59
N ALA A 26 -7.44 16.17 3.47
CA ALA A 26 -8.83 16.12 3.00
C ALA A 26 -8.88 15.61 1.56
N GLY A 27 -9.74 14.63 1.28
CA GLY A 27 -9.85 13.98 -0.03
C GLY A 27 -9.10 12.65 -0.14
N SER A 28 -8.31 12.27 0.87
CA SER A 28 -7.64 10.96 0.91
C SER A 28 -8.66 9.82 0.87
N GLU A 29 -8.49 8.88 -0.06
CA GLU A 29 -9.32 7.69 -0.20
C GLU A 29 -8.74 6.50 0.58
N TYR A 30 -9.61 5.73 1.23
CA TYR A 30 -9.23 4.55 2.00
C TYR A 30 -10.09 3.34 1.63
N VAL A 31 -9.44 2.19 1.56
CA VAL A 31 -10.12 0.89 1.56
C VAL A 31 -10.35 0.49 3.02
N VAL A 32 -11.59 0.12 3.33
CA VAL A 32 -12.01 -0.25 4.70
C VAL A 32 -12.35 -1.72 4.77
N TYR A 33 -11.74 -2.43 5.72
CA TYR A 33 -12.04 -3.82 6.00
C TYR A 33 -12.41 -4.03 7.47
N LYS A 34 -13.42 -4.88 7.72
CA LYS A 34 -13.84 -5.29 9.06
C LYS A 34 -13.20 -6.63 9.41
N THR A 35 -12.37 -6.62 10.44
CA THR A 35 -11.73 -7.83 10.97
C THR A 35 -12.72 -8.71 11.72
N LYS A 36 -12.37 -9.99 11.93
CA LYS A 36 -13.19 -10.95 12.70
C LYS A 36 -13.49 -10.48 14.12
N ASN A 37 -12.58 -9.71 14.72
CA ASN A 37 -12.72 -9.17 16.07
C ASN A 37 -13.54 -7.87 16.12
N GLY A 38 -14.12 -7.45 14.99
CA GLY A 38 -14.94 -6.24 14.89
C GLY A 38 -14.17 -4.94 14.71
N GLY A 39 -12.83 -4.98 14.68
CA GLY A 39 -11.99 -3.82 14.37
C GLY A 39 -12.10 -3.42 12.90
N LEU A 40 -12.05 -2.11 12.63
CA LEU A 40 -11.99 -1.55 11.28
C LEU A 40 -10.55 -1.14 10.95
N ILE A 41 -10.06 -1.57 9.80
CA ILE A 41 -8.75 -1.18 9.26
C ILE A 41 -9.00 -0.30 8.05
N PHE A 42 -8.34 0.87 8.03
CA PHE A 42 -8.36 1.82 6.93
C PHE A 42 -6.98 1.82 6.31
N THR A 43 -6.88 1.38 5.06
CA THR A 43 -5.64 1.37 4.30
C THR A 43 -5.76 2.39 3.18
N SER A 44 -4.76 3.26 3.02
CA SER A 44 -4.75 4.24 1.92
C SER A 44 -4.92 3.50 0.61
N LYS A 45 -5.80 4.00 -0.25
CA LYS A 45 -5.92 3.45 -1.59
C LYS A 45 -4.67 3.86 -2.36
N ILE A 46 -3.78 2.90 -2.59
CA ILE A 46 -2.68 3.06 -3.53
C ILE A 46 -3.27 3.10 -4.94
N GLU A 47 -2.74 4.00 -5.76
CA GLU A 47 -2.99 3.95 -7.20
C GLU A 47 -2.47 2.61 -7.75
N ASN A 48 -3.16 2.06 -8.75
CA ASN A 48 -2.77 0.78 -9.31
C ASN A 48 -1.37 0.93 -9.93
N PRO A 49 -0.34 0.24 -9.39
CA PRO A 49 1.04 0.42 -9.85
C PRO A 49 1.28 -0.14 -11.25
N PHE A 50 0.30 -0.88 -11.81
CA PHE A 50 0.35 -1.45 -13.15
C PHE A 50 -0.37 -0.60 -14.22
N LEU A 51 -0.93 0.55 -13.83
CA LEU A 51 -1.53 1.50 -14.78
C LEU A 51 -0.55 2.59 -15.24
N SER A 52 0.63 2.65 -14.61
CA SER A 52 1.68 3.56 -15.03
C SER A 52 2.20 3.15 -16.41
N ASP A 53 2.24 4.07 -17.36
CA ASP A 53 3.00 3.92 -18.61
C ASP A 53 4.53 3.92 -18.37
N GLU A 54 4.94 3.97 -17.10
CA GLU A 54 6.34 3.85 -16.73
C GLU A 54 6.84 2.46 -17.13
N PRO A 55 7.91 2.40 -17.95
CA PRO A 55 8.49 1.13 -18.34
C PRO A 55 8.91 0.39 -17.08
N PHE A 56 8.54 -0.89 -16.99
CA PHE A 56 8.98 -1.77 -15.92
C PHE A 56 10.51 -1.66 -15.81
N GLN A 57 11.00 -1.06 -14.73
CA GLN A 57 12.43 -1.03 -14.45
C GLN A 57 12.79 -2.46 -14.06
N LYS A 58 13.22 -3.22 -15.05
CA LYS A 58 13.99 -4.42 -14.80
C LYS A 58 15.31 -3.94 -14.22
N ASP A 59 15.43 -3.98 -12.89
CA ASP A 59 16.74 -4.14 -12.25
C ASP A 59 17.24 -5.53 -12.66
N GLU A 60 17.69 -5.66 -13.91
CA GLU A 60 18.48 -6.79 -14.34
C GLU A 60 19.83 -6.60 -13.65
N ASP A 61 19.97 -7.20 -12.47
CA ASP A 61 21.26 -7.50 -11.87
C ASP A 61 22.00 -8.41 -12.86
N GLU A 62 22.71 -7.81 -13.82
CA GLU A 62 23.52 -8.46 -14.85
C GLU A 62 24.57 -9.41 -14.23
N GLU A 63 24.84 -9.25 -12.94
CA GLU A 63 25.72 -10.07 -12.12
C GLU A 63 25.35 -11.56 -12.18
N TRP A 64 24.06 -11.92 -12.09
CA TRP A 64 23.63 -13.32 -12.19
C TRP A 64 23.83 -13.92 -13.59
N GLN A 65 23.67 -13.10 -14.64
CA GLN A 65 23.90 -13.55 -16.02
C GLN A 65 25.39 -13.80 -16.28
N THR A 66 26.28 -13.01 -15.67
CA THR A 66 27.73 -13.22 -15.76
C THR A 66 28.17 -14.50 -15.05
N ILE A 67 27.69 -14.74 -13.82
CA ILE A 67 27.97 -15.96 -13.06
C ILE A 67 27.47 -17.19 -13.82
N ALA A 68 26.25 -17.14 -14.36
CA ALA A 68 25.69 -18.25 -15.13
C ALA A 68 26.51 -18.58 -16.39
N LYS A 69 27.02 -17.55 -17.09
CA LYS A 69 27.89 -17.72 -18.27
C LYS A 69 29.26 -18.29 -17.92
N GLU A 70 29.80 -17.95 -16.77
CA GLU A 70 31.09 -18.44 -16.31
C GLU A 70 31.03 -19.93 -15.91
N GLU A 71 29.94 -20.35 -15.27
CA GLU A 71 29.75 -21.74 -14.84
C GLU A 71 29.48 -22.70 -16.02
N ILE A 72 28.75 -22.26 -17.06
CA ILE A 72 28.58 -23.08 -18.28
C ILE A 72 29.88 -23.22 -19.10
N GLY A 73 30.80 -22.25 -19.01
CA GLY A 73 32.08 -22.28 -19.71
C GLY A 73 33.15 -23.16 -19.05
N LYS A 74 33.02 -23.45 -17.76
CA LYS A 74 33.94 -24.33 -17.00
C LYS A 74 33.67 -25.82 -17.22
N ASN A 75 32.54 -26.17 -17.84
CA ASN A 75 32.08 -27.56 -17.99
C ASN A 75 32.14 -28.07 -19.45
N VAL A 76 32.99 -27.45 -20.29
CA VAL A 76 33.33 -27.87 -21.66
C VAL A 76 34.82 -28.17 -21.75
#